data_AF-A0A970EZ74-F1
#
_entry.id   AF-A0A970EZ74-F1
#
_cell.length_a   1.000
_cell.length_b   1.000
_cell.length_c   1.000
_cell.angle_alpha   90.00
_cell.angle_beta   90.00
_cell.angle_gamma   90.00
#
_symmetry.space_group_name_H-M   'P 1'
#
loop_
_entity.id
_entity.type
_entity.pdbx_description
1 polymer ?
#
loop_
_entity_poly.entity_id
_entity_poly.type
_entity_poly.pdbx_seq_one_letter_code
_entity_poly.pdbx_strand_id
1 'polypeptide(L)'
;MKININDVITLTDNRKFLVLAETLFNETKYYYLIELTEDGEQIVDHVKIVKELKEDNGMKLVVVSDPNEINDVKDDLVASLDKNNFE
;
A
#
# COMPACT_ATOMS: atom_id res chain seq x y z
N MET A 1 4.85 -4.92 12.12
CA MET A 1 5.20 -5.46 10.79
C MET A 1 6.18 -4.48 10.16
N LYS A 2 7.14 -4.92 9.33
CA LYS A 2 7.99 -4.00 8.56
C LYS A 2 7.72 -4.28 7.08
N ILE A 3 7.21 -3.29 6.38
CA ILE A 3 6.90 -3.33 4.95
C ILE A 3 7.82 -2.30 4.29
N ASN A 4 8.55 -2.70 3.26
CA ASN A 4 9.38 -1.80 2.48
C ASN A 4 8.76 -1.59 1.10
N ILE A 5 9.15 -0.49 0.46
CA ILE A 5 8.86 -0.27 -0.96
C ILE A 5 9.53 -1.39 -1.76
N ASN A 6 8.88 -1.81 -2.85
CA ASN A 6 9.24 -2.94 -3.70
C ASN A 6 9.10 -4.33 -3.05
N ASP A 7 8.55 -4.43 -1.84
CA ASP A 7 8.19 -5.73 -1.27
C ASP A 7 6.90 -6.26 -1.89
N VAL A 8 6.85 -7.58 -2.09
CA VAL A 8 5.61 -8.29 -2.43
C VAL A 8 4.96 -8.79 -1.14
N ILE A 9 3.72 -8.37 -0.91
CA ILE A 9 2.90 -8.81 0.22
C ILE A 9 1.74 -9.68 -0.26
N THR A 10 1.38 -10.67 0.55
CA THR A 10 0.20 -11.50 0.33
C THR A 10 -0.86 -11.11 1.35
N LEU A 11 -2.05 -10.73 0.89
CA LEU A 11 -3.18 -10.45 1.77
C LEU A 11 -3.91 -11.75 2.14
N THR A 12 -4.82 -11.67 3.12
CA THR A 12 -5.56 -12.82 3.66
C THR A 12 -6.44 -13.54 2.64
N ASP A 13 -6.72 -12.92 1.50
CA ASP A 13 -7.45 -13.49 0.38
C ASP A 13 -6.54 -14.17 -0.67
N ASN A 14 -5.29 -14.46 -0.30
CA ASN A 14 -4.23 -15.06 -1.14
C ASN A 14 -3.82 -14.23 -2.37
N ARG A 15 -4.27 -12.98 -2.48
CA ARG A 15 -3.82 -12.09 -3.54
C ARG A 15 -2.47 -11.47 -3.21
N LYS A 16 -1.61 -11.40 -4.22
CA LYS A 16 -0.27 -10.80 -4.14
C LYS A 16 -0.34 -9.34 -4.57
N PHE A 17 0.38 -8.49 -3.85
CA PHE A 17 0.48 -7.07 -4.16
C PHE A 17 1.92 -6.60 -4.04
N LEU A 18 2.35 -5.75 -4.96
CA LEU A 18 3.62 -5.04 -4.86
C LEU A 18 3.40 -3.70 -4.16
N VAL A 19 4.26 -3.39 -3.18
CA VAL A 19 4.26 -2.11 -2.47
C VAL A 19 5.04 -1.10 -3.31
N LEU A 20 4.37 -0.08 -3.82
CA LEU A 20 5.00 0.90 -4.71
C LEU A 20 5.43 2.17 -3.97
N ALA A 21 4.67 2.58 -2.95
CA ALA A 21 4.98 3.75 -2.16
C ALA A 21 4.44 3.61 -0.73
N GLU A 22 5.06 4.37 0.18
CA GLU A 22 4.52 4.63 1.52
C GLU A 22 4.42 6.14 1.78
N THR A 23 3.48 6.51 2.65
CA THR A 23 3.42 7.86 3.24
C THR A 23 2.95 7.76 4.70
N LEU A 24 3.21 8.81 5.47
CA LEU A 24 2.76 8.94 6.85
C LEU A 24 1.81 10.15 6.94
N PHE A 25 0.55 9.90 7.26
CA PHE A 25 -0.47 10.93 7.42
C PHE A 25 -1.19 10.73 8.74
N ASN A 26 -1.32 11.78 9.56
CA ASN A 26 -1.91 11.72 10.91
C ASN A 26 -1.40 10.53 11.75
N GLU A 27 -0.07 10.36 11.82
CA GLU A 27 0.61 9.28 12.55
C GLU A 27 0.26 7.85 12.07
N THR A 28 -0.46 7.74 10.95
CA THR A 28 -0.87 6.49 10.33
C THR A 28 -0.07 6.28 9.05
N LYS A 29 0.52 5.10 8.89
CA LYS A 29 1.20 4.73 7.65
C LYS A 29 0.21 4.25 6.61
N TYR A 30 0.38 4.75 5.39
CA TYR A 30 -0.38 4.38 4.21
C TYR A 30 0.56 3.79 3.17
N TYR A 31 0.08 2.79 2.44
CA TYR A 31 0.81 2.14 1.37
C TYR A 31 -0.01 2.16 0.08
N TYR A 32 0.67 2.45 -1.02
CA TYR A 32 0.14 2.30 -2.36
C TYR A 32 0.54 0.93 -2.90
N LEU A 33 -0.45 0.09 -3.18
CA LEU A 33 -0.28 -1.28 -3.60
C LEU A 33 -0.81 -1.47 -5.02
N ILE A 34 -0.14 -2.31 -5.79
CA ILE A 34 -0.64 -2.78 -7.09
C ILE A 34 -0.77 -4.30 -7.09
N GLU A 35 -1.90 -4.80 -7.56
CA GLU A 35 -2.17 -6.24 -7.62
C GLU A 35 -1.25 -6.91 -8.63
N LEU A 36 -0.73 -8.07 -8.25
CA LEU A 36 0.01 -8.94 -9.14
C LEU A 36 -0.84 -10.16 -9.49
N THR A 37 -0.56 -10.76 -10.64
CA THR A 37 -1.07 -12.10 -10.99
C THR A 37 -0.80 -13.14 -9.90
N GLU A 38 -1.52 -14.25 -9.90
CA GLU A 38 -1.36 -15.32 -8.90
C GLU A 38 0.10 -15.83 -8.81
N ASP A 39 0.80 -15.90 -9.94
CA ASP A 39 2.22 -16.27 -9.99
C ASP A 39 3.14 -15.17 -9.44
N GLY A 40 2.68 -13.92 -9.42
CA GLY A 40 3.40 -12.74 -8.93
C GLY A 40 4.28 -12.08 -9.98
N GLU A 41 4.14 -12.47 -11.26
CA GLU A 41 5.06 -12.06 -12.33
C GLU A 41 4.59 -10.82 -13.09
N GLN A 42 3.27 -10.62 -13.19
CA GLN A 42 2.69 -9.51 -13.96
C GLN A 42 1.81 -8.62 -13.09
N ILE A 43 1.78 -7.34 -13.42
CA ILE A 43 0.89 -6.33 -12.84
C ILE A 43 -0.52 -6.53 -13.41
N VAL A 44 -1.49 -6.65 -12.51
CA VAL A 44 -2.91 -6.49 -12.82
C VAL A 44 -3.24 -5.02 -12.57
N ASP A 45 -3.89 -4.34 -13.52
CA ASP A 45 -4.22 -2.90 -13.46
C ASP A 45 -5.29 -2.60 -12.39
N HIS A 46 -4.97 -2.94 -11.14
CA HIS A 46 -5.83 -2.83 -9.99
C HIS A 46 -4.97 -2.38 -8.81
N VAL A 47 -5.21 -1.15 -8.39
CA VAL A 47 -4.48 -0.50 -7.32
C VAL A 47 -5.31 -0.43 -6.05
N LYS A 48 -4.64 -0.49 -4.91
CA LYS A 48 -5.27 -0.33 -3.59
C LYS A 48 -4.43 0.55 -2.71
N ILE A 49 -5.09 1.37 -1.91
CA ILE A 49 -4.48 2.06 -0.79
C ILE A 49 -4.85 1.31 0.47
N VAL A 50 -3.85 0.99 1.29
CA VAL A 50 -4.06 0.37 2.61
C VAL A 50 -3.40 1.21 3.68
N LYS A 51 -3.91 1.11 4.91
CA LYS A 51 -3.32 1.75 6.08
C LYS A 51 -2.98 0.75 7.17
N GLU A 52 -1.94 1.06 7.94
CA GLU A 52 -1.62 0.31 9.16
C GLU A 52 -2.57 0.72 10.28
N LEU A 53 -3.36 -0.24 10.77
CA LEU A 53 -4.11 -0.09 12.00
C LEU A 53 -3.49 -0.94 13.09
N LYS A 54 -3.23 -0.30 14.23
CA LYS A 54 -2.82 -0.98 15.46
C LYS A 54 -4.05 -1.50 16.17
N GLU A 55 -4.14 -2.81 16.33
CA GLU A 55 -5.13 -3.50 17.15
C GLU A 55 -4.46 -4.15 18.37
N ASP A 56 -5.27 -4.61 19.33
CA ASP A 56 -4.79 -5.27 20.55
C ASP A 56 -3.89 -6.48 20.28
N ASN A 57 -4.08 -7.16 19.14
CA ASN A 57 -3.31 -8.34 18.72
C ASN A 57 -2.20 -8.06 17.69
N GLY A 58 -1.89 -6.79 17.41
CA GLY A 58 -0.79 -6.43 16.52
C GLY A 58 -1.16 -5.37 15.48
N MET A 59 -0.38 -5.31 14.40
CA MET A 59 -0.66 -4.40 13.28
C MET A 59 -1.37 -5.17 12.18
N LYS A 60 -2.43 -4.57 11.62
CA LYS A 60 -3.10 -5.07 10.41
C LYS A 60 -3.09 -4.02 9.31
N LEU A 61 -3.17 -4.48 8.07
CA LEU A 61 -3.43 -3.64 6.92
C LEU A 61 -4.93 -3.60 6.64
N VAL A 62 -5.49 -2.40 6.49
CA VAL A 62 -6.90 -2.22 6.12
C VAL A 62 -6.98 -1.40 4.86
N VAL A 63 -7.78 -1.86 3.90
CA VAL A 63 -8.07 -1.13 2.67
C VAL A 63 -8.78 0.18 3.00
N VAL A 64 -8.25 1.28 2.49
CA VAL A 64 -8.88 2.58 2.59
C VAL A 64 -9.95 2.67 1.51
N SER A 65 -11.21 2.72 1.92
CA SER A 65 -12.36 2.83 1.01
C SER A 65 -13.04 4.20 1.05
N ASP A 66 -12.67 5.06 2.01
CA ASP A 66 -13.21 6.42 2.12
C ASP A 66 -12.55 7.32 1.05
N PRO A 67 -13.31 7.90 0.12
CA PRO A 67 -12.77 8.74 -0.93
C PRO A 67 -12.10 10.03 -0.41
N ASN A 68 -12.54 10.57 0.73
CA ASN A 68 -11.90 11.75 1.32
C ASN A 68 -10.51 11.38 1.83
N GLU A 69 -10.42 10.29 2.59
CA GLU A 69 -9.15 9.78 3.11
C GLU A 69 -8.18 9.41 1.98
N ILE A 70 -8.70 8.81 0.89
CA ILE A 70 -7.91 8.55 -0.32
C ILE A 70 -7.36 9.86 -0.90
N ASN A 71 -8.19 10.89 -1.07
CA ASN A 71 -7.74 12.16 -1.64
C ASN A 71 -6.69 12.84 -0.76
N ASP A 72 -6.84 12.77 0.57
CA ASP A 72 -5.91 13.37 1.51
C ASP A 72 -4.50 12.78 1.42
N VAL A 73 -4.38 11.47 1.14
CA VAL A 73 -3.08 10.77 1.09
C VAL A 73 -2.56 10.53 -0.31
N LYS A 74 -3.41 10.69 -1.35
CA LYS A 74 -3.05 10.34 -2.73
C LYS A 74 -1.92 11.21 -3.26
N ASP A 75 -1.96 12.51 -3.03
CA ASP A 75 -0.92 13.42 -3.53
C ASP A 75 0.44 13.10 -2.91
N ASP A 76 0.48 12.80 -1.61
CA ASP A 76 1.71 12.39 -0.92
C ASP A 76 2.22 11.02 -1.41
N LEU A 77 1.33 10.06 -1.63
CA LEU A 77 1.69 8.75 -2.17
C LEU A 77 2.28 8.88 -3.58
N VAL A 78 1.67 9.70 -4.44
CA VAL A 78 2.19 9.96 -5.80
C VAL A 78 3.54 10.65 -5.74
N ALA A 79 3.70 11.66 -4.88
CA ALA A 79 4.99 12.32 -4.68
C ALA A 79 6.08 11.36 -4.16
N SER A 80 5.71 10.35 -3.35
CA SER A 80 6.63 9.29 -2.93
C SER A 80 6.98 8.33 -4.08
N LEU A 81 6.04 8.01 -4.98
CA LEU A 81 6.32 7.20 -6.17
C LEU A 81 7.36 7.85 -7.08
N ASP A 82 7.22 9.14 -7.34
CA ASP A 82 8.16 9.88 -8.20
C ASP A 82 9.58 9.86 -7.62
N LYS A 83 9.74 9.89 -6.30
CA LYS A 83 11.05 9.81 -5.64
C LYS A 83 11.70 8.42 -5.78
N ASN A 84 10.90 7.37 -5.82
CA ASN A 84 11.39 5.99 -5.92
C ASN A 84 11.88 5.61 -7.33
N ASN A 85 11.60 6.44 -8.34
CA ASN A 85 12.01 6.20 -9.74
C ASN A 85 13.41 6.75 -10.11
N PHE A 86 14.13 7.38 -9.17
CA PHE A 86 15.41 8.07 -9.45
C PHE A 86 16.64 7.52 -8.70
N GLU A 87 16.59 6.31 -8.14
CA GLU A 87 17.77 5.64 -7.57
C GLU A 87 18.29 4.50 -8.45
#